data_AF-A0A423H8N4-F1
#
_entry.id   AF-A0A423H8N4-F1
#
_cell.length_a   1.000
_cell.length_b   1.000
_cell.length_c   1.000
_cell.angle_alpha   90.00
_cell.angle_beta   90.00
_cell.angle_gamma   90.00
#
_symmetry.space_group_name_H-M   'P 1'
#
loop_
_entity.id
_entity.type
_entity.pdbx_description
1 polymer ?
#
loop_
_entity_poly.entity_id
_entity_poly.type
_entity_poly.pdbx_seq_one_letter_code
_entity_poly.pdbx_strand_id
1 'polypeptide(L)'
;MTTDTKVLLAPVIDQPKAGATVENKVRFKGTGEAGAVVTVTTVEGNHLVLKTPVLADGTWTGTAPENLPKGLITVSALQTLPNGVGSPASRDRKFKVE
;
A
#
# COMPACT_ATOMS: atom_id res chain seq x y z
N MET A 1 9.98 4.66 -32.91
CA MET A 1 9.07 4.59 -31.76
C MET A 1 9.90 4.80 -30.51
N THR A 2 9.76 5.93 -29.83
CA THR A 2 10.46 6.17 -28.56
C THR A 2 9.61 5.58 -27.44
N THR A 3 10.01 4.45 -26.88
CA THR A 3 9.46 3.94 -25.62
C THR A 3 9.92 4.87 -24.51
N ASP A 4 9.15 5.93 -24.28
CA ASP A 4 9.27 6.74 -23.07
C ASP A 4 8.66 5.94 -21.91
N THR A 5 9.52 5.22 -21.20
CA THR A 5 9.10 4.44 -20.04
C THR A 5 8.90 5.40 -18.87
N LYS A 6 7.64 5.75 -18.58
CA LYS A 6 7.28 6.50 -17.38
C LYS A 6 7.84 5.79 -16.14
N VAL A 7 8.68 6.48 -15.36
CA VAL A 7 9.15 6.00 -14.06
C VAL A 7 8.08 6.29 -13.01
N LEU A 8 7.62 5.26 -12.31
CA LEU A 8 6.59 5.36 -11.28
C LEU A 8 7.22 5.49 -9.89
N LEU A 9 6.89 6.56 -9.16
CA LEU A 9 7.34 6.71 -7.77
C LEU A 9 6.66 5.67 -6.87
N ALA A 10 7.32 5.31 -5.76
CA ALA A 10 6.69 4.43 -4.77
C ALA A 10 5.45 5.11 -4.16
N PRO A 11 4.38 4.36 -3.84
CA PRO A 11 3.23 4.92 -3.15
C PRO A 11 3.61 5.21 -1.68
N VAL A 12 2.82 6.04 -1.01
CA VAL A 12 3.01 6.36 0.42
C VAL A 12 1.88 5.74 1.22
N ILE A 13 2.19 5.11 2.35
CA ILE A 13 1.20 4.70 3.36
C ILE A 13 1.16 5.76 4.46
N ASP A 14 0.05 6.48 4.60
CA ASP A 14 -0.16 7.53 5.60
C ASP A 14 -0.85 7.04 6.87
N GLN A 15 -1.72 6.03 6.73
CA GLN A 15 -2.39 5.33 7.82
C GLN A 15 -2.32 3.82 7.63
N PRO A 16 -2.11 3.03 8.71
CA PRO A 16 -1.79 3.49 10.07
C PRO A 16 -0.50 4.32 10.15
N LYS A 17 -0.37 5.19 11.16
CA LYS A 17 0.92 5.88 11.42
C LYS A 17 1.97 4.88 11.89
N ALA A 18 3.26 5.19 11.66
CA ALA A 18 4.33 4.36 12.21
C ALA A 18 4.23 4.32 13.74
N GLY A 19 4.32 3.11 14.31
CA GLY A 19 4.21 2.86 15.74
C GLY A 19 2.80 2.96 16.31
N ALA A 20 1.77 3.19 15.48
CA ALA A 20 0.39 3.22 15.95
C ALA A 20 -0.07 1.83 16.45
N THR A 21 -0.98 1.84 17.41
CA THR A 21 -1.78 0.67 17.79
C THR A 21 -3.17 0.81 17.19
N VAL A 22 -3.65 -0.23 16.51
CA VAL A 22 -4.94 -0.26 15.82
C VAL A 22 -5.67 -1.57 16.08
N GLU A 23 -6.99 -1.57 15.89
CA GLU A 23 -7.78 -2.80 15.90
C GLU A 23 -7.46 -3.69 14.67
N ASN A 24 -7.81 -4.97 14.76
CA ASN A 24 -7.54 -5.96 13.71
C ASN A 24 -8.21 -5.70 12.35
N LYS A 25 -9.29 -4.92 12.29
CA LYS A 25 -9.92 -4.46 11.05
C LYS A 25 -9.23 -3.20 10.53
N VAL A 26 -7.99 -3.36 10.05
CA VAL A 26 -7.12 -2.23 9.73
C VAL A 26 -7.61 -1.47 8.49
N ARG A 27 -7.79 -0.15 8.65
CA ARG A 27 -7.99 0.80 7.56
C ARG A 27 -6.68 1.44 7.15
N PHE A 28 -6.40 1.41 5.86
CA PHE A 28 -5.26 2.05 5.24
C PHE A 28 -5.68 3.31 4.47
N LYS A 29 -4.75 4.27 4.44
CA LYS A 29 -4.83 5.48 3.61
C LYS A 29 -3.43 5.81 3.10
N GLY A 30 -3.35 6.39 1.93
CA GLY A 30 -2.10 6.89 1.39
C GLY A 30 -2.25 7.65 0.08
N THR A 31 -1.12 7.84 -0.60
CA THR A 31 -1.04 8.47 -1.91
C THR A 31 -0.32 7.59 -2.93
N GLY A 32 -0.60 7.83 -4.21
CA GLY A 32 -0.02 7.11 -5.33
C GLY A 32 -0.29 7.84 -6.66
N GLU A 33 0.03 7.18 -7.76
CA GLU A 33 -0.27 7.64 -9.11
C GLU A 33 -1.74 7.38 -9.45
N ALA A 34 -2.47 8.41 -9.88
CA ALA A 34 -3.87 8.29 -10.27
C ALA A 34 -4.08 7.18 -11.31
N GLY A 35 -5.10 6.34 -11.10
CA GLY A 35 -5.42 5.21 -11.98
C GLY A 35 -4.50 3.99 -11.83
N ALA A 36 -3.46 4.05 -11.00
CA ALA A 36 -2.70 2.86 -10.60
C ALA A 36 -3.47 2.03 -9.56
N VAL A 37 -3.03 0.80 -9.35
CA VAL A 37 -3.50 -0.07 -8.27
C VAL A 37 -2.40 -0.24 -7.25
N VAL A 38 -2.67 0.12 -5.99
CA VAL A 38 -1.79 -0.11 -4.85
C VAL A 38 -2.00 -1.51 -4.31
N THR A 39 -0.90 -2.21 -4.08
CA THR A 39 -0.85 -3.51 -3.42
C THR A 39 -0.02 -3.37 -2.16
N VAL A 40 -0.64 -3.62 -1.01
CA VAL A 40 0.00 -3.62 0.32
C VAL A 40 0.28 -5.07 0.71
N THR A 41 1.52 -5.36 1.08
CA THR A 41 1.93 -6.69 1.56
C THR A 41 2.66 -6.60 2.90
N THR A 42 2.64 -7.69 3.66
CA THR A 42 3.53 -7.81 4.83
C THR A 42 4.97 -7.89 4.35
N VAL A 43 5.88 -7.21 5.05
CA VAL A 43 7.31 -7.33 4.76
C VAL A 43 7.79 -8.74 5.14
N GLU A 44 7.26 -9.27 6.24
CA GLU A 44 7.46 -10.65 6.63
C GLU A 44 6.59 -11.57 5.75
N GLY A 45 7.22 -12.37 4.88
CA GLY A 45 6.52 -13.41 4.10
C GLY A 45 5.73 -12.92 2.87
N ASN A 46 5.70 -11.61 2.59
CA ASN A 46 5.05 -11.03 1.39
C ASN A 46 3.56 -11.41 1.24
N HIS A 47 2.83 -11.50 2.35
CA HIS A 47 1.40 -11.81 2.32
C HIS A 47 0.58 -10.60 1.87
N LEU A 48 -0.41 -10.82 1.02
CA LEU A 48 -1.33 -9.77 0.58
C LEU A 48 -2.20 -9.27 1.74
N VAL A 49 -2.15 -7.97 2.01
CA VAL A 49 -2.95 -7.30 3.05
C VAL A 49 -4.13 -6.54 2.43
N LEU A 50 -3.86 -5.79 1.36
CA LEU A 50 -4.86 -4.96 0.71
C LEU A 50 -4.48 -4.71 -0.76
N LYS A 51 -5.48 -4.68 -1.63
CA LYS A 51 -5.35 -4.16 -2.99
C LYS A 51 -6.42 -3.10 -3.22
N THR A 52 -6.05 -1.91 -3.65
CA THR A 52 -7.00 -0.79 -3.80
C THR A 52 -6.57 0.17 -4.91
N PRO A 53 -7.50 0.72 -5.71
CA PRO A 53 -7.17 1.69 -6.74
C PRO A 53 -6.77 3.05 -6.14
N VAL A 54 -5.90 3.76 -6.85
CA VAL A 54 -5.63 5.18 -6.60
C VAL A 54 -6.63 6.02 -7.37
N LEU A 55 -7.32 6.92 -6.65
CA LEU A 55 -8.31 7.82 -7.20
C LEU A 55 -7.65 8.90 -8.09
N ALA A 56 -8.49 9.65 -8.82
CA ALA A 56 -8.03 10.71 -9.72
C ALA A 56 -7.27 11.84 -9.00
N ASP A 57 -7.50 12.03 -7.70
CA ASP A 57 -6.81 13.03 -6.86
C ASP A 57 -5.46 12.52 -6.30
N GLY A 58 -5.03 11.31 -6.69
CA GLY A 58 -3.79 10.69 -6.22
C GLY A 58 -3.90 10.06 -4.83
N THR A 59 -5.10 10.02 -4.23
CA THR A 59 -5.30 9.38 -2.92
C THR A 59 -5.83 7.97 -3.07
N TRP A 60 -5.55 7.14 -2.06
CA TRP A 60 -6.17 5.82 -1.96
C TRP A 60 -6.53 5.53 -0.50
N THR A 61 -7.57 4.73 -0.34
CA THR A 61 -8.00 4.19 0.95
C THR A 61 -8.53 2.78 0.75
N GLY A 62 -8.45 1.97 1.79
CA GLY A 62 -9.05 0.64 1.79
C GLY A 62 -9.00 0.03 3.17
N THR A 63 -9.87 -0.94 3.42
CA THR A 63 -9.89 -1.72 4.65
C THR A 63 -9.43 -3.13 4.32
N ALA A 64 -8.56 -3.72 5.13
CA ALA A 64 -8.16 -5.11 4.95
C ALA A 64 -9.44 -6.01 4.90
N PRO A 65 -9.58 -6.88 3.90
CA PRO A 65 -10.77 -7.73 3.77
C PRO A 65 -10.85 -8.71 4.95
N GLU A 66 -9.70 -9.24 5.36
CA GLU A 66 -9.54 -10.09 6.53
C GLU A 66 -9.01 -9.33 7.73
N ASN A 67 -9.32 -9.82 8.93
CA ASN A 67 -8.71 -9.30 10.15
C ASN A 67 -7.23 -9.67 10.19
N LEU A 68 -6.38 -8.68 10.48
CA LEU A 68 -4.95 -8.92 10.64
C LEU A 68 -4.67 -9.59 12.01
N PRO A 69 -3.65 -10.46 12.09
CA PRO A 69 -3.29 -11.11 13.33
C PRO A 69 -2.83 -10.07 14.37
N LYS A 70 -3.10 -10.33 15.65
CA LYS A 70 -2.60 -9.50 16.74
C LYS A 70 -1.08 -9.53 16.79
N GLY A 71 -0.47 -8.40 17.16
CA GLY A 71 0.97 -8.26 17.30
C GLY A 71 1.56 -7.15 16.43
N LEU A 72 2.89 -7.12 16.36
CA LEU A 72 3.60 -6.18 15.50
C LEU A 72 3.51 -6.64 14.04
N ILE A 73 3.14 -5.73 13.15
CA ILE A 73 3.07 -5.96 11.71
C ILE A 73 3.91 -4.89 11.02
N THR A 74 4.70 -5.34 10.04
CA THR A 74 5.40 -4.46 9.10
C THR A 74 4.81 -4.67 7.70
N VAL A 75 4.41 -3.59 7.04
CA VAL A 75 3.92 -3.65 5.65
C VAL A 75 4.69 -2.71 4.74
N SER A 76 4.72 -3.01 3.46
CA SER A 76 5.11 -2.08 2.41
C SER A 76 4.07 -2.10 1.29
N ALA A 77 4.14 -1.11 0.40
CA ALA A 77 3.22 -0.98 -0.72
C ALA A 77 3.98 -0.76 -2.03
N LEU A 78 3.47 -1.34 -3.11
CA LEU A 78 3.86 -1.02 -4.48
C LEU A 78 2.61 -0.61 -5.27
N GLN A 79 2.80 0.07 -6.39
CA GLN A 79 1.71 0.37 -7.31
C GLN A 79 2.02 -0.07 -8.73
N THR A 80 0.97 -0.39 -9.48
CA THR A 80 1.06 -0.84 -10.86
C THR A 80 0.02 -0.14 -11.72
N LEU A 81 0.46 0.44 -12.84
CA LEU A 81 -0.42 1.03 -13.84
C LEU A 81 -1.09 -0.05 -14.71
N PRO A 82 -2.24 0.23 -15.36
CA PRO A 82 -2.92 -0.73 -16.23
C PRO A 82 -2.07 -1.27 -17.39
N ASN A 83 -1.06 -0.51 -17.82
CA ASN A 83 -0.11 -0.93 -18.86
C ASN A 83 1.03 -1.85 -18.33
N GLY A 84 0.97 -2.26 -17.07
CA GLY A 84 1.94 -3.16 -16.44
C GLY A 84 3.16 -2.49 -15.82
N VAL A 85 3.31 -1.16 -15.94
CA VAL A 85 4.43 -0.44 -15.33
C VAL A 85 4.26 -0.40 -13.80
N GLY A 86 5.24 -0.93 -13.07
CA GLY A 86 5.27 -0.95 -11.60
C GLY A 86 6.20 0.11 -10.98
N SER A 87 5.97 0.43 -9.71
CA SER A 87 6.87 1.25 -8.89
C SER A 87 7.83 0.39 -8.06
N PRO A 88 8.91 0.98 -7.52
CA PRO A 88 9.58 0.43 -6.34
C PRO A 88 8.62 0.30 -5.15
N ALA A 89 9.02 -0.47 -4.13
CA ALA A 89 8.31 -0.56 -2.86
C ALA A 89 8.40 0.75 -2.06
N SER A 90 7.36 1.05 -1.29
CA SER A 90 7.33 2.14 -0.32
C SER A 90 8.32 1.88 0.82
N ARG A 91 8.51 2.91 1.66
CA ARG A 91 9.11 2.70 2.98
C ARG A 91 8.25 1.75 3.81
N ASP A 92 8.90 0.97 4.66
CA ASP A 92 8.24 0.09 5.62
C ASP A 92 7.34 0.89 6.56
N ARG A 93 6.13 0.37 6.78
CA ARG A 93 5.17 0.87 7.73
C ARG A 93 4.96 -0.17 8.82
N LYS A 94 5.51 0.11 10.00
CA LYS A 94 5.38 -0.72 11.19
C LYS A 94 4.28 -0.18 12.12
N PHE A 95 3.38 -1.05 12.58
CA PHE A 95 2.32 -0.74 13.54
C PHE A 95 1.96 -1.99 14.36
N LYS A 96 1.16 -1.83 15.43
CA LYS A 96 0.69 -2.93 16.28
C LYS A 96 -0.81 -3.14 16.09
N VAL A 97 -1.23 -4.39 15.96
CA VAL A 97 -2.63 -4.82 15.97
C VAL A 97 -3.00 -5.39 17.34
N GLU A 98 -4.12 -4.96 17.91
CA GLU A 98 -4.68 -5.46 19.18
C GLU A 98 -6.07 -6.09 19.04
#